data_AF-K2MK08-F1
#
_entry.id   AF-K2MK08-F1
#
_cell.length_a   1.000
_cell.length_b   1.000
_cell.length_c   1.000
_cell.angle_alpha   90.00
_cell.angle_beta   90.00
_cell.angle_gamma   90.00
#
_symmetry.space_group_name_H-M   'P 1'
#
loop_
_entity.id
_entity.type
_entity.pdbx_description
1 polymer ?
#
loop_
_entity_poly.entity_id
_entity_poly.type
_entity_poly.pdbx_seq_one_letter_code
_entity_poly.pdbx_strand_id
1 'polypeptide(L)'
;AVHRGEATAPLLFAAERLCYAPLMKFLISSGPEDIAGKCVWYYSKVWKAMNASADQRMVPFTSTEELFLNAGGMVGRVWAIREALKAYKKIFGLTDKWWCDQSIWALLYVWSLTQTTNVSLDFRIPYGILNLDYHHSFFQSPYKGNVSHPAIIHLPGGQRSWTALMPELMNHTTWFSKLTSPPQKMRDDLTQLSNLFVKIVTCNGETRFRRLGALCSFRKVTDPDWILTPLRK
;
A
#
# COMPACT_ATOMS: atom_id res chain seq x y z
N ALA A 1 1.41 15.85 -19.95
CA ALA A 1 0.33 14.94 -19.54
C ALA A 1 0.27 14.78 -18.02
N VAL A 2 1.17 14.02 -17.36
CA VAL A 2 1.09 13.76 -15.90
C VAL A 2 1.16 15.05 -15.06
N HIS A 3 2.12 15.93 -15.34
CA HIS A 3 2.23 17.23 -14.65
C HIS A 3 0.98 18.12 -14.78
N ARG A 4 0.20 17.95 -15.85
CA ARG A 4 -1.03 18.71 -16.12
C ARG A 4 -2.28 18.04 -15.56
N GLY A 5 -2.14 16.90 -14.87
CA GLY A 5 -3.27 16.08 -14.41
C GLY A 5 -4.01 15.33 -15.53
N GLU A 6 -3.49 15.33 -16.75
CA GLU A 6 -4.10 14.67 -17.92
C GLU A 6 -3.80 13.17 -17.97
N ALA A 7 -2.84 12.70 -17.17
CA ALA A 7 -2.47 11.31 -17.06
C ALA A 7 -2.10 10.96 -15.62
N THR A 8 -2.46 9.75 -15.21
CA THR A 8 -2.09 9.20 -13.91
C THR A 8 -0.57 9.01 -13.80
N ALA A 9 -0.03 9.20 -12.59
CA ALA A 9 1.39 8.95 -12.35
C ALA A 9 1.75 7.48 -12.69
N PRO A 10 2.95 7.23 -13.24
CA PRO A 10 3.38 5.89 -13.64
C PRO A 10 3.68 4.96 -12.46
N LEU A 11 3.73 5.48 -11.23
CA LEU A 11 3.80 4.73 -9.98
C LEU A 11 2.73 5.26 -9.01
N LEU A 12 1.83 4.37 -8.59
CA LEU A 12 0.78 4.64 -7.63
C LEU A 12 0.98 3.80 -6.38
N PHE A 13 0.92 4.45 -5.23
CA PHE A 13 0.84 3.78 -3.94
C PHE A 13 -0.61 3.68 -3.48
N ALA A 14 -0.90 2.68 -2.65
CA ALA A 14 -2.16 2.61 -1.94
C ALA A 14 -2.39 3.91 -1.14
N ALA A 15 -3.63 4.36 -1.09
CA ALA A 15 -4.06 5.50 -0.27
C ALA A 15 -4.76 4.99 0.99
N GLU A 16 -4.49 5.63 2.14
CA GLU A 16 -5.18 5.33 3.39
C GLU A 16 -5.49 6.59 4.20
N ARG A 17 -6.39 6.45 5.19
CA ARG A 17 -6.80 7.56 6.07
C ARG A 17 -5.92 7.74 7.30
N LEU A 18 -5.13 6.74 7.67
CA LEU A 18 -4.26 6.82 8.84
C LEU A 18 -2.85 7.18 8.43
N CYS A 19 -2.34 8.28 8.97
CA CYS A 19 -0.95 8.64 8.79
C CYS A 19 -0.09 7.90 9.81
N TYR A 20 0.75 6.98 9.35
CA TYR A 20 1.69 6.25 10.20
C TYR A 20 3.08 6.22 9.58
N ALA A 21 4.02 7.01 10.13
CA ALA A 21 5.39 7.07 9.63
C ALA A 21 6.38 7.33 10.79
N PRO A 22 6.54 6.36 11.71
CA PRO A 22 7.18 6.54 13.01
C PRO A 22 8.67 6.91 12.96
N LEU A 23 9.34 6.65 11.84
CA LEU A 23 10.78 6.85 11.70
C LEU A 23 11.15 8.12 10.92
N MET A 24 10.16 8.94 10.53
CA MET A 24 10.44 10.22 9.85
C MET A 24 11.31 11.15 10.70
N LYS A 25 11.24 11.03 12.04
CA LYS A 25 12.05 11.81 12.97
C LYS A 25 13.57 11.68 12.77
N PHE A 26 14.03 10.62 12.10
CA PHE A 26 15.46 10.48 11.77
C PHE A 26 15.95 11.54 10.81
N LEU A 27 15.09 12.04 9.93
CA LEU A 27 15.44 13.05 8.93
C LEU A 27 14.70 14.37 9.13
N ILE A 28 13.60 14.35 9.88
CA ILE A 28 12.74 15.52 10.14
C ILE A 28 12.74 15.83 11.64
N SER A 29 13.58 16.78 12.02
CA SER A 29 13.71 17.23 13.41
C SER A 29 12.52 18.10 13.87
N SER A 30 11.94 18.91 12.97
CA SER A 30 10.84 19.82 13.30
C SER A 30 9.47 19.12 13.41
N GLY A 31 8.48 19.85 13.93
CA GLY A 31 7.08 19.42 14.04
C GLY A 31 6.74 18.78 15.38
N PRO A 32 5.50 18.27 15.54
CA PRO A 32 5.04 17.59 16.76
C PRO A 32 5.91 16.39 17.15
N GLU A 33 5.98 16.05 18.44
CA GLU A 33 6.77 14.91 18.91
C GLU A 33 6.04 13.56 18.77
N ASP A 34 4.70 13.56 18.79
CA ASP A 34 3.92 12.35 18.64
C ASP A 34 3.94 11.84 17.19
N ILE A 35 3.89 10.51 17.03
CA ILE A 35 4.07 9.85 15.72
C ILE A 35 3.00 10.27 14.71
N ALA A 36 1.73 10.28 15.13
CA ALA A 36 0.60 10.58 14.26
C ALA A 36 0.59 12.06 13.87
N GLY A 37 0.76 12.95 14.85
CA GLY A 37 0.84 14.39 14.68
C GLY A 37 2.00 14.81 13.80
N LYS A 38 3.21 14.23 13.97
CA LYS A 38 4.36 14.50 13.08
C LYS A 38 4.06 14.09 11.64
N CYS A 39 3.43 12.92 11.45
CA CYS A 39 3.08 12.40 10.14
C CYS A 39 2.09 13.34 9.42
N VAL A 40 0.97 13.68 10.07
CA VAL A 40 -0.05 14.59 9.52
C VAL A 40 0.53 15.98 9.27
N TRP A 41 1.27 16.54 10.23
CA TRP A 41 1.93 17.84 10.09
C TRP A 41 2.86 17.87 8.88
N TYR A 42 3.60 16.79 8.64
CA TYR A 42 4.53 16.74 7.52
C TYR A 42 3.81 16.63 6.17
N TYR A 43 2.74 15.84 6.08
CA TYR A 43 1.88 15.76 4.90
C TYR A 43 1.15 17.08 4.60
N SER A 44 0.93 17.93 5.61
CA SER A 44 0.36 19.28 5.39
C SER A 44 1.13 20.12 4.38
N LYS A 45 2.42 19.84 4.17
CA LYS A 45 3.23 20.48 3.14
C LYS A 45 2.76 20.13 1.72
N VAL A 46 2.29 18.90 1.51
CA VAL A 46 1.71 18.46 0.23
C VAL A 46 0.43 19.25 -0.03
N TRP A 47 -0.52 19.23 0.91
CA TRP A 47 -1.80 19.93 0.71
C TRP A 47 -1.60 21.44 0.53
N LYS A 48 -0.65 22.06 1.24
CA LYS A 48 -0.27 23.46 1.02
C LYS A 48 0.32 23.71 -0.38
N ALA A 49 1.26 22.87 -0.83
CA ALA A 49 1.84 23.01 -2.17
C ALA A 49 0.77 22.87 -3.27
N MET A 50 -0.11 21.88 -3.10
CA MET A 50 -1.23 21.60 -4.00
C MET A 50 -2.24 22.76 -4.09
N ASN A 51 -2.55 23.41 -2.97
CA ASN A 51 -3.47 24.55 -2.95
C ASN A 51 -2.84 25.84 -3.53
N ALA A 52 -1.51 25.90 -3.64
CA ALA A 52 -0.81 27.12 -4.06
C ALA A 52 -0.79 27.32 -5.59
N SER A 53 -1.03 26.27 -6.39
CA SER A 53 -0.99 26.38 -7.86
C SER A 53 -1.99 25.45 -8.53
N ALA A 54 -2.86 26.03 -9.37
CA ALA A 54 -3.83 25.31 -10.19
C ALA A 54 -3.18 24.38 -11.24
N ASP A 55 -1.87 24.49 -11.45
CA ASP A 55 -1.10 23.69 -12.42
C ASP A 55 -0.47 22.43 -11.81
N GLN A 56 -0.53 22.25 -10.48
CA GLN A 56 0.05 21.09 -9.80
C GLN A 56 -0.93 19.92 -9.63
N ARG A 57 -1.83 19.66 -10.58
CA ARG A 57 -3.03 18.77 -10.47
C ARG A 57 -2.79 17.26 -10.31
N MET A 58 -1.70 16.84 -9.68
CA MET A 58 -1.46 15.42 -9.42
C MET A 58 -2.35 14.88 -8.29
N VAL A 59 -2.65 15.67 -7.27
CA VAL A 59 -3.67 15.30 -6.27
C VAL A 59 -5.03 15.75 -6.81
N PRO A 60 -6.06 14.88 -6.88
CA PRO A 60 -7.39 15.30 -7.28
C PRO A 60 -7.88 16.41 -6.34
N PHE A 61 -8.13 17.60 -6.88
CA PHE A 61 -8.72 18.73 -6.13
C PHE A 61 -10.09 18.37 -5.54
N THR A 62 -10.69 17.27 -6.02
CA THR A 62 -11.99 16.73 -5.62
C THR A 62 -11.94 15.76 -4.44
N SER A 63 -10.77 15.28 -3.99
CA SER A 63 -10.73 14.51 -2.75
C SER A 63 -10.71 15.48 -1.57
N THR A 64 -11.88 15.72 -0.97
CA THR A 64 -12.04 16.47 0.28
C THR A 64 -11.40 15.77 1.49
N GLU A 65 -10.76 14.62 1.29
CA GLU A 65 -10.22 13.77 2.33
C GLU A 65 -8.69 13.79 2.31
N GLU A 66 -8.10 14.09 3.47
CA GLU A 66 -6.66 13.97 3.70
C GLU A 66 -6.25 12.50 3.63
N LEU A 67 -5.71 12.09 2.48
CA LEU A 67 -5.20 10.74 2.26
C LEU A 67 -3.67 10.69 2.32
N PHE A 68 -3.18 9.59 2.87
CA PHE A 68 -1.78 9.30 3.11
C PHE A 68 -1.32 8.12 2.27
N LEU A 69 -0.02 8.06 1.97
CA LEU A 69 0.59 6.91 1.32
C LEU A 69 0.49 5.69 2.25
N ASN A 70 0.17 4.52 1.69
CA ASN A 70 0.35 3.21 2.30
C ASN A 70 1.35 2.39 1.46
N ALA A 71 2.48 2.00 2.06
CA ALA A 71 3.58 1.29 1.42
C ALA A 71 3.34 -0.21 1.25
N GLY A 72 2.27 -0.76 1.86
CA GLY A 72 1.90 -2.16 1.68
C GLY A 72 1.33 -2.48 0.29
N GLY A 73 1.04 -1.47 -0.52
CA GLY A 73 0.61 -1.64 -1.91
C GLY A 73 1.18 -0.59 -2.84
N MET A 74 1.76 -1.03 -3.96
CA MET A 74 2.12 -0.14 -5.07
C MET A 74 1.87 -0.83 -6.42
N VAL A 75 1.48 -0.05 -7.43
CA VAL A 75 1.37 -0.49 -8.82
C VAL A 75 2.07 0.53 -9.69
N GLY A 76 2.86 0.09 -10.67
CA GLY A 76 3.52 1.03 -11.55
C GLY A 76 4.29 0.41 -12.69
N ARG A 77 4.74 1.28 -13.59
CA ARG A 77 5.66 0.92 -14.67
C ARG A 77 6.99 0.53 -14.06
N VAL A 78 7.59 -0.55 -14.55
CA VAL A 78 8.88 -1.08 -14.05
C VAL A 78 9.97 -0.01 -14.04
N TRP A 79 10.04 0.85 -15.06
CA TRP A 79 11.01 1.94 -15.10
C TRP A 79 10.79 2.97 -13.98
N ALA A 80 9.53 3.31 -13.67
CA ALA A 80 9.19 4.29 -12.63
C ALA A 80 9.51 3.73 -11.24
N ILE A 81 9.23 2.45 -11.01
CA ILE A 81 9.62 1.74 -9.78
C ILE A 81 11.15 1.75 -9.62
N ARG A 82 11.88 1.40 -10.68
CA ARG A 82 13.36 1.42 -10.66
C ARG A 82 13.90 2.80 -10.31
N GLU A 83 13.28 3.85 -10.84
CA GLU A 83 13.71 5.22 -10.56
C GLU A 83 13.42 5.64 -9.12
N ALA A 84 12.21 5.36 -8.63
CA ALA A 84 11.85 5.60 -7.24
C ALA A 84 12.76 4.86 -6.25
N LEU A 85 13.15 3.63 -6.60
CA LEU A 85 14.04 2.81 -5.77
C LEU A 85 15.46 3.35 -5.66
N LYS A 86 15.94 4.20 -6.58
CA LYS A 86 17.26 4.83 -6.45
C LYS A 86 17.29 5.76 -5.22
N ALA A 87 16.30 6.66 -5.11
CA ALA A 87 16.16 7.56 -3.97
C ALA A 87 15.87 6.79 -2.68
N TYR A 88 15.01 5.76 -2.74
CA TYR A 88 14.74 4.89 -1.59
C TYR A 88 16.02 4.26 -1.02
N LYS A 89 16.85 3.65 -1.87
CA LYS A 89 18.11 3.02 -1.44
C LYS A 89 19.06 4.01 -0.79
N LYS A 90 19.10 5.26 -1.27
CA LYS A 90 19.92 6.32 -0.68
C LYS A 90 19.47 6.67 0.73
N ILE A 91 18.17 6.85 0.96
CA ILE A 91 17.62 7.12 2.30
C ILE A 91 17.79 5.92 3.23
N PHE A 92 17.48 4.72 2.73
CA PHE A 92 17.64 3.47 3.47
C PHE A 92 19.10 3.28 3.92
N GLY A 93 20.07 3.66 3.09
CA GLY A 93 21.49 3.58 3.42
C GLY A 93 22.00 4.61 4.45
N LEU A 94 21.19 5.57 4.90
CA LEU A 94 21.63 6.59 5.87
C LEU A 94 21.73 6.04 7.31
N THR A 95 21.00 4.96 7.63
CA THR A 95 21.03 4.34 8.95
C THR A 95 20.50 2.91 8.88
N ASP A 96 20.97 2.05 9.76
CA ASP A 96 20.50 0.68 10.00
C ASP A 96 19.21 0.61 10.85
N LYS A 97 18.75 1.75 11.40
CA LYS A 97 17.59 1.81 12.31
C LYS A 97 16.23 1.76 11.60
N TRP A 98 16.21 1.71 10.27
CA TRP A 98 14.97 1.61 9.51
C TRP A 98 14.33 0.23 9.69
N TRP A 99 13.19 0.19 10.40
CA TRP A 99 12.32 -0.99 10.46
C TRP A 99 10.96 -0.78 9.78
N CYS A 100 10.69 0.43 9.29
CA CYS A 100 9.41 0.84 8.71
C CYS A 100 9.65 1.49 7.35
N ASP A 101 9.43 0.74 6.28
CA ASP A 101 9.51 1.18 4.88
C ASP A 101 8.55 2.33 4.55
N GLN A 102 7.33 2.26 5.12
CA GLN A 102 6.33 3.33 5.09
C GLN A 102 6.90 4.70 5.49
N SER A 103 7.84 4.77 6.44
CA SER A 103 8.44 6.03 6.86
C SER A 103 9.34 6.64 5.78
N ILE A 104 10.06 5.80 5.03
CA ILE A 104 10.91 6.25 3.91
C ILE A 104 10.03 6.68 2.74
N TRP A 105 9.02 5.90 2.39
CA TRP A 105 8.12 6.24 1.29
C TRP A 105 7.31 7.51 1.55
N ALA A 106 6.89 7.75 2.80
CA ALA A 106 6.25 9.01 3.19
C ALA A 106 7.16 10.23 2.93
N LEU A 107 8.45 10.15 3.27
CA LEU A 107 9.40 11.23 3.00
C LEU A 107 9.56 11.47 1.49
N LEU A 108 9.79 10.40 0.74
CA LEU A 108 9.96 10.45 -0.72
C LEU A 108 8.73 11.02 -1.42
N TYR A 109 7.53 10.65 -0.98
CA TYR A 109 6.28 11.15 -1.54
C TYR A 109 6.14 12.66 -1.34
N VAL A 110 6.32 13.14 -0.10
CA VAL A 110 6.22 14.58 0.19
C VAL A 110 7.30 15.36 -0.55
N TRP A 111 8.54 14.87 -0.60
CA TRP A 111 9.62 15.54 -1.35
C TRP A 111 9.38 15.56 -2.85
N SER A 112 8.83 14.48 -3.40
CA SER A 112 8.41 14.40 -4.81
C SER A 112 7.38 15.47 -5.13
N LEU A 113 6.33 15.60 -4.32
CA LEU A 113 5.24 16.54 -4.62
C LEU A 113 5.57 18.01 -4.31
N THR A 114 6.31 18.26 -3.23
CA THR A 114 6.65 19.63 -2.82
C THR A 114 7.88 20.19 -3.52
N GLN A 115 8.66 19.34 -4.19
CA GLN A 115 9.95 19.70 -4.81
C GLN A 115 10.87 20.49 -3.85
N THR A 116 10.83 20.13 -2.56
CA THR A 116 11.52 20.85 -1.46
C THR A 116 12.99 21.11 -1.79
N THR A 117 13.39 22.38 -1.99
CA THR A 117 14.73 22.77 -2.44
C THR A 117 15.87 22.43 -1.49
N ASN A 118 15.58 22.25 -0.19
CA ASN A 118 16.57 21.97 0.85
C ASN A 118 16.99 20.49 0.96
N VAL A 119 16.51 19.60 0.09
CA VAL A 119 16.84 18.17 0.10
C VAL A 119 17.74 17.87 -1.10
N SER A 120 18.85 17.13 -1.02
CA SER A 120 19.63 16.85 -2.25
C SER A 120 18.79 16.12 -3.31
N LEU A 121 19.03 16.41 -4.61
CA LEU A 121 18.31 15.77 -5.73
C LEU A 121 18.40 14.24 -5.68
N ASP A 122 19.51 13.69 -5.18
CA ASP A 122 19.70 12.24 -5.03
C ASP A 122 18.75 11.57 -4.02
N PHE A 123 18.12 12.36 -3.14
CA PHE A 123 17.13 11.88 -2.17
C PHE A 123 15.69 12.16 -2.63
N ARG A 124 15.50 12.72 -3.83
CA ARG A 124 14.18 13.06 -4.33
C ARG A 124 13.79 12.14 -5.48
N ILE A 125 12.50 11.85 -5.53
CA ILE A 125 11.89 11.31 -6.74
C ILE A 125 11.45 12.52 -7.58
N PRO A 126 11.74 12.54 -8.89
CA PRO A 126 11.22 13.58 -9.78
C PRO A 126 9.69 13.73 -9.66
N TYR A 127 9.23 14.98 -9.66
CA TYR A 127 7.80 15.28 -9.71
C TYR A 127 7.17 14.55 -10.89
N GLY A 128 5.93 14.08 -10.74
CA GLY A 128 5.23 13.36 -11.81
C GLY A 128 5.43 11.84 -11.83
N ILE A 129 6.41 11.28 -11.11
CA ILE A 129 6.65 9.83 -11.14
C ILE A 129 5.73 9.07 -10.18
N LEU A 130 5.56 9.58 -8.96
CA LEU A 130 4.90 8.88 -7.86
C LEU A 130 3.66 9.64 -7.39
N ASN A 131 2.56 8.92 -7.16
CA ASN A 131 1.33 9.46 -6.59
C ASN A 131 0.52 8.41 -5.82
N LEU A 132 -0.67 8.75 -5.33
CA LEU A 132 -1.58 7.83 -4.66
C LEU A 132 -2.70 7.32 -5.58
N ASP A 133 -3.17 6.11 -5.30
CA ASP A 133 -4.40 5.53 -5.84
C ASP A 133 -5.63 6.12 -5.12
N TYR A 134 -5.87 7.41 -5.36
CA TYR A 134 -6.94 8.19 -4.74
C TYR A 134 -8.35 7.64 -4.96
N HIS A 135 -8.55 6.93 -6.07
CA HIS A 135 -9.84 6.35 -6.43
C HIS A 135 -9.98 4.89 -6.01
N HIS A 136 -9.00 4.34 -5.27
CA HIS A 136 -8.98 2.96 -4.83
C HIS A 136 -9.21 1.96 -5.99
N SER A 137 -8.68 2.29 -7.18
CA SER A 137 -8.84 1.46 -8.38
C SER A 137 -8.08 0.15 -8.26
N PHE A 138 -6.94 0.19 -7.57
CA PHE A 138 -6.09 -0.96 -7.33
C PHE A 138 -6.14 -1.41 -5.88
N PHE A 139 -6.09 -0.48 -4.92
CA PHE A 139 -5.93 -0.79 -3.50
C PHE A 139 -7.04 -0.20 -2.64
N GLN A 140 -7.65 -1.04 -1.81
CA GLN A 140 -8.48 -0.62 -0.69
C GLN A 140 -7.82 -1.02 0.62
N SER A 141 -7.63 -0.04 1.51
CA SER A 141 -7.39 -0.29 2.93
C SER A 141 -8.66 0.05 3.71
N PRO A 142 -9.29 -0.90 4.42
CA PRO A 142 -10.56 -0.66 5.09
C PRO A 142 -10.38 0.14 6.38
N TYR A 143 -10.53 1.47 6.26
CA TYR A 143 -10.63 2.38 7.40
C TYR A 143 -11.89 3.22 7.25
N LYS A 144 -12.89 3.00 8.12
CA LYS A 144 -14.12 3.79 8.30
C LYS A 144 -14.57 4.54 7.02
N GLY A 145 -15.19 3.84 6.07
CA GLY A 145 -15.64 4.44 4.82
C GLY A 145 -16.27 3.43 3.87
N ASN A 146 -16.76 3.93 2.73
CA ASN A 146 -17.39 3.13 1.69
C ASN A 146 -16.40 2.11 1.10
N VAL A 147 -16.87 0.87 0.91
CA VAL A 147 -16.12 -0.17 0.21
C VAL A 147 -16.17 0.07 -1.30
N SER A 148 -15.00 0.26 -1.93
CA SER A 148 -14.86 0.33 -3.38
C SER A 148 -14.72 -1.07 -4.00
N HIS A 149 -14.50 -1.16 -5.32
CA HIS A 149 -14.21 -2.42 -6.02
C HIS A 149 -12.73 -2.48 -6.43
N PRO A 150 -11.80 -2.62 -5.48
CA PRO A 150 -10.38 -2.62 -5.77
C PRO A 150 -9.94 -3.93 -6.42
N ALA A 151 -8.80 -3.92 -7.10
CA ALA A 151 -8.10 -5.16 -7.48
C ALA A 151 -7.52 -5.91 -6.27
N ILE A 152 -7.11 -5.18 -5.22
CA ILE A 152 -6.37 -5.68 -4.06
C ILE A 152 -6.97 -5.08 -2.78
N ILE A 153 -7.31 -5.95 -1.83
CA ILE A 153 -7.67 -5.55 -0.47
C ILE A 153 -6.44 -5.72 0.41
N HIS A 154 -5.97 -4.63 1.00
CA HIS A 154 -4.89 -4.63 1.97
C HIS A 154 -5.51 -4.44 3.36
N LEU A 155 -5.13 -5.27 4.33
CA LEU A 155 -5.68 -5.25 5.69
C LEU A 155 -4.63 -4.75 6.70
N PRO A 156 -4.21 -3.48 6.64
CA PRO A 156 -3.13 -2.96 7.46
C PRO A 156 -3.50 -2.90 8.94
N GLY A 157 -2.47 -2.92 9.79
CA GLY A 157 -2.61 -2.75 11.22
C GLY A 157 -3.21 -3.95 11.94
N GLY A 158 -3.75 -3.71 13.13
CA GLY A 158 -4.35 -4.75 13.95
C GLY A 158 -5.71 -5.19 13.42
N GLN A 159 -5.99 -6.49 13.49
CA GLN A 159 -7.24 -7.08 13.02
C GLN A 159 -8.51 -6.32 13.44
N ARG A 160 -8.56 -5.82 14.69
CA ARG A 160 -9.70 -5.07 15.24
C ARG A 160 -10.11 -3.86 14.38
N SER A 161 -9.20 -3.32 13.56
CA SER A 161 -9.46 -2.18 12.70
C SER A 161 -10.34 -2.50 11.49
N TRP A 162 -10.41 -3.77 11.07
CA TRP A 162 -11.07 -4.16 9.82
C TRP A 162 -12.01 -5.36 9.94
N THR A 163 -11.99 -6.13 11.05
CA THR A 163 -12.87 -7.31 11.23
C THR A 163 -14.33 -7.00 10.92
N ALA A 164 -14.85 -5.87 11.42
CA ALA A 164 -16.25 -5.50 11.25
C ALA A 164 -16.64 -5.23 9.78
N LEU A 165 -15.66 -4.87 8.94
CA LEU A 165 -15.85 -4.58 7.52
C LEU A 165 -15.64 -5.83 6.64
N MET A 166 -15.16 -6.95 7.20
CA MET A 166 -14.80 -8.13 6.41
C MET A 166 -15.97 -8.72 5.62
N PRO A 167 -17.19 -8.87 6.18
CA PRO A 167 -18.32 -9.41 5.40
C PRO A 167 -18.62 -8.57 4.16
N GLU A 168 -18.58 -7.25 4.28
CA GLU A 168 -18.79 -6.32 3.17
C GLU A 168 -17.66 -6.45 2.14
N LEU A 169 -16.40 -6.39 2.59
CA LEU A 169 -15.22 -6.54 1.74
C LEU A 169 -15.25 -7.84 0.92
N MET A 170 -15.61 -8.96 1.55
CA MET A 170 -15.70 -10.25 0.87
C MET A 170 -16.81 -10.27 -0.19
N ASN A 171 -17.97 -9.66 0.08
CA ASN A 171 -19.06 -9.55 -0.89
C ASN A 171 -18.67 -8.75 -2.14
N HIS A 172 -17.76 -7.77 -2.00
CA HIS A 172 -17.27 -6.98 -3.14
C HIS A 172 -16.15 -7.69 -3.93
N THR A 173 -15.65 -8.83 -3.47
CA THR A 173 -14.64 -9.60 -4.20
C THR A 173 -15.24 -10.68 -5.08
N THR A 174 -15.03 -10.53 -6.40
CA THR A 174 -15.53 -11.50 -7.40
C THR A 174 -14.91 -12.89 -7.26
N TRP A 175 -13.73 -13.01 -6.65
CA TRP A 175 -13.10 -14.30 -6.40
C TRP A 175 -13.75 -15.03 -5.22
N PHE A 176 -14.15 -14.32 -4.15
CA PHE A 176 -14.70 -14.95 -2.95
C PHE A 176 -16.06 -15.57 -3.24
N SER A 177 -16.94 -14.85 -3.95
CA SER A 177 -18.24 -15.40 -4.38
C SER A 177 -18.11 -16.63 -5.30
N LYS A 178 -17.09 -16.65 -6.17
CA LYS A 178 -16.79 -17.82 -7.01
C LYS A 178 -16.24 -18.99 -6.20
N LEU A 179 -15.47 -18.74 -5.13
CA LEU A 179 -14.94 -19.80 -4.28
C LEU A 179 -15.96 -20.37 -3.31
N THR A 180 -16.94 -19.57 -2.84
CA THR A 180 -18.01 -20.06 -1.95
C THR A 180 -19.03 -20.92 -2.69
N SER A 181 -19.25 -20.68 -3.98
CA SER A 181 -20.11 -21.51 -4.85
C SER A 181 -19.42 -21.88 -6.16
N PRO A 182 -18.36 -22.72 -6.11
CA PRO A 182 -17.53 -22.99 -7.28
C PRO A 182 -18.26 -23.89 -8.29
N PRO A 183 -18.26 -23.53 -9.59
CA PRO A 183 -18.66 -24.45 -10.66
C PRO A 183 -17.85 -25.75 -10.61
N GLN A 184 -18.38 -26.87 -11.10
CA GLN A 184 -17.71 -28.18 -11.03
C GLN A 184 -16.28 -28.14 -11.57
N LYS A 185 -16.08 -27.51 -12.74
CA LYS A 185 -14.75 -27.32 -13.33
C LYS A 185 -13.77 -26.62 -12.38
N MET A 186 -14.23 -25.61 -11.66
CA MET A 186 -13.41 -24.90 -10.68
C MET A 186 -13.10 -25.78 -9.46
N ARG A 187 -14.02 -26.63 -9.02
CA ARG A 187 -13.74 -27.62 -7.96
C ARG A 187 -12.62 -28.56 -8.37
N ASP A 188 -12.68 -29.09 -9.59
CA ASP A 188 -11.68 -30.02 -10.12
C ASP A 188 -10.30 -29.34 -10.22
N ASP A 189 -10.26 -28.10 -10.75
CA ASP A 189 -9.05 -27.28 -10.83
C ASP A 189 -8.45 -27.00 -9.43
N LEU A 190 -9.29 -26.68 -8.43
CA LEU A 190 -8.85 -26.44 -7.05
C LEU A 190 -8.33 -27.72 -6.38
N THR A 191 -8.93 -28.88 -6.66
CA THR A 191 -8.43 -30.17 -6.18
C THR A 191 -7.07 -30.49 -6.80
N GLN A 192 -6.89 -30.21 -8.10
CA GLN A 192 -5.60 -30.38 -8.75
C GLN A 192 -4.55 -29.44 -8.16
N LEU A 193 -4.87 -28.15 -8.02
CA LEU A 193 -4.01 -27.15 -7.40
C LEU A 193 -3.60 -27.55 -5.97
N SER A 194 -4.54 -28.05 -5.15
CA SER A 194 -4.25 -28.53 -3.79
C SER A 194 -3.15 -29.58 -3.74
N ASN A 195 -3.06 -30.41 -4.77
CA ASN A 195 -2.12 -31.52 -4.84
C ASN A 195 -0.74 -31.11 -5.35
N LEU A 196 -0.59 -29.94 -5.95
CA LEU A 196 0.69 -29.44 -6.43
C LEU A 196 1.65 -29.15 -5.28
N PHE A 197 2.93 -29.45 -5.50
CA PHE A 197 4.00 -29.05 -4.59
C PHE A 197 4.41 -27.61 -4.87
N VAL A 198 4.45 -26.80 -3.82
CA VAL A 198 5.05 -25.47 -3.86
C VAL A 198 6.40 -25.50 -3.16
N LYS A 199 7.37 -24.81 -3.78
CA LYS A 199 8.67 -24.53 -3.21
C LYS A 199 8.56 -23.31 -2.32
N ILE A 200 8.75 -23.49 -1.02
CA ILE A 200 8.84 -22.42 -0.03
C ILE A 200 10.32 -22.16 0.23
N VAL A 201 10.75 -20.91 0.08
CA VAL A 201 12.08 -20.46 0.52
C VAL A 201 11.86 -19.60 1.76
N THR A 202 12.41 -20.02 2.90
CA THR A 202 12.26 -19.28 4.17
C THR A 202 13.17 -18.06 4.20
N CYS A 203 12.95 -17.15 5.15
CA CYS A 203 13.82 -15.99 5.39
C CYS A 203 15.28 -16.36 5.69
N ASN A 204 15.55 -17.59 6.13
CA ASN A 204 16.89 -18.11 6.38
C ASN A 204 17.50 -18.81 5.14
N GLY A 205 16.83 -18.77 3.99
CA GLY A 205 17.27 -19.43 2.75
C GLY A 205 16.97 -20.93 2.69
N GLU A 206 16.32 -21.50 3.70
CA GLU A 206 15.94 -22.92 3.71
C GLU A 206 14.85 -23.18 2.66
N THR A 207 15.01 -24.24 1.86
CA THR A 207 13.99 -24.66 0.90
C THR A 207 13.15 -25.80 1.45
N ARG A 208 11.83 -25.65 1.45
CA ARG A 208 10.87 -26.70 1.80
C ARG A 208 9.88 -26.92 0.67
N PHE A 209 9.49 -28.16 0.44
CA PHE A 209 8.39 -28.50 -0.46
C PHE A 209 7.18 -28.92 0.36
N ARG A 210 6.02 -28.35 0.05
CA ARG A 210 4.74 -28.66 0.69
C ARG A 210 3.64 -28.68 -0.37
N ARG A 211 2.62 -29.51 -0.17
CA ARG A 211 1.42 -29.45 -1.02
C ARG A 211 0.70 -28.14 -0.77
N LEU A 212 0.22 -27.49 -1.84
CA LEU A 212 -0.47 -26.21 -1.73
C LEU A 212 -1.68 -26.32 -0.79
N GLY A 213 -2.47 -27.38 -0.89
CA GLY A 213 -3.65 -27.59 -0.05
C GLY A 213 -3.35 -27.77 1.44
N ALA A 214 -2.11 -28.14 1.80
CA ALA A 214 -1.67 -28.21 3.20
C ALA A 214 -1.30 -26.83 3.78
N LEU A 215 -0.95 -25.87 2.91
CA LEU A 215 -0.63 -24.49 3.30
C LEU A 215 -1.87 -23.60 3.25
N CYS A 216 -2.64 -23.73 2.16
CA CYS A 216 -3.83 -22.95 1.86
C CYS A 216 -4.97 -23.92 1.56
N SER A 217 -5.63 -24.40 2.61
CA SER A 217 -6.82 -25.24 2.44
C SER A 217 -7.96 -24.39 1.85
N PHE A 218 -8.46 -24.77 0.67
CA PHE A 218 -9.54 -24.01 0.01
C PHE A 218 -10.79 -23.87 0.88
N ARG A 219 -11.14 -24.90 1.65
CA ARG A 219 -12.24 -24.85 2.62
C ARG A 219 -12.05 -23.76 3.68
N LYS A 220 -10.81 -23.54 4.10
CA LYS A 220 -10.43 -22.50 5.06
C LYS A 220 -10.42 -21.11 4.39
N VAL A 221 -9.94 -21.01 3.15
CA VAL A 221 -9.90 -19.74 2.40
C VAL A 221 -11.31 -19.20 2.09
N THR A 222 -12.33 -20.05 2.05
CA THR A 222 -13.73 -19.65 1.92
C THR A 222 -14.45 -19.44 3.24
N ASP A 223 -13.80 -19.74 4.36
CA ASP A 223 -14.35 -19.59 5.70
C ASP A 223 -14.00 -18.18 6.21
N PRO A 224 -14.99 -17.26 6.34
CA PRO A 224 -14.74 -15.92 6.83
C PRO A 224 -14.09 -15.93 8.22
N ASP A 225 -14.48 -16.85 9.10
CA ASP A 225 -13.94 -16.92 10.45
C ASP A 225 -12.47 -17.33 10.43
N TRP A 226 -12.08 -18.19 9.49
CA TRP A 226 -10.67 -18.54 9.30
C TRP A 226 -9.84 -17.36 8.77
N ILE A 227 -10.34 -16.60 7.79
CA ILE A 227 -9.68 -15.38 7.27
C ILE A 227 -9.50 -14.36 8.40
N LEU A 228 -10.49 -14.27 9.28
CA LEU A 228 -10.49 -13.40 10.44
C LEU A 228 -9.67 -13.98 11.61
N THR A 229 -9.21 -15.22 11.58
CA THR A 229 -8.49 -15.77 12.73
C THR A 229 -7.02 -15.30 12.69
N PRO A 230 -6.48 -14.73 13.78
CA PRO A 230 -5.06 -14.41 13.84
C PRO A 230 -4.24 -15.66 13.53
N LEU A 231 -3.22 -15.53 12.67
CA LEU A 231 -2.21 -16.57 12.53
C LEU A 231 -1.59 -16.80 13.92
N ARG A 232 -1.78 -17.99 14.47
CA ARG A 232 -1.08 -18.40 15.69
C ARG A 232 0.42 -18.32 15.39
N LYS A 233 1.12 -17.46 16.12
CA LYS A 233 2.58 -17.32 16.06
C LYS A 233 3.25 -18.56 16.60
#